data_AF-A0AA96LCH5-F1
#
_entry.id   AF-A0AA96LCH5-F1
#
_cell.length_a   1.000
_cell.length_b   1.000
_cell.length_c   1.000
_cell.angle_alpha   90.00
_cell.angle_beta   90.00
_cell.angle_gamma   90.00
#
_symmetry.space_group_name_H-M   'P 1'
#
loop_
_entity.id
_entity.type
_entity.pdbx_description
1 polymer ?
#
loop_
_entity_poly.entity_id
_entity_poly.type
_entity_poly.pdbx_seq_one_letter_code
_entity_poly.pdbx_strand_id
1 'polypeptide(L)' 'MKRFDRDPKVEKKKPLTMDRLLQDHPELSSVEREVYQVVAHGLAHSRDIAEIARRTQLSELQAGVAVQLLTYKNLL' A
#
# COMPACT_ATOMS: atom_id res chain seq x y z
N MET A 1 -14.62 36.95 -13.95
CA MET A 1 -14.27 35.88 -14.93
C MET A 1 -12.94 35.28 -14.49
N LYS A 2 -12.88 33.94 -14.40
CA LYS A 2 -11.70 33.09 -14.10
C LYS A 2 -11.23 33.04 -12.64
N ARG A 3 -10.87 31.89 -12.06
CA ARG A 3 -10.94 30.47 -12.45
C ARG A 3 -10.85 29.65 -11.15
N PHE A 4 -11.47 28.49 -11.19
CA PHE A 4 -11.44 27.46 -10.16
C PHE A 4 -10.01 27.00 -9.91
N ASP A 5 -9.51 27.13 -8.69
CA ASP A 5 -8.46 26.25 -8.19
C ASP A 5 -9.11 25.37 -7.11
N ARG A 6 -9.75 24.33 -7.63
CA ARG A 6 -10.34 23.23 -6.87
C ARG A 6 -9.15 22.46 -6.31
N ASP A 7 -8.74 22.76 -5.08
CA ASP A 7 -7.89 21.85 -4.32
C ASP A 7 -8.51 20.45 -4.41
N PRO A 8 -7.85 19.47 -5.04
CA PRO A 8 -8.26 18.09 -4.84
C PRO A 8 -7.92 17.83 -3.37
N LYS A 9 -8.95 17.87 -2.52
CA LYS A 9 -8.93 17.11 -1.27
C LYS A 9 -8.65 15.68 -1.69
N VAL A 10 -7.37 15.33 -1.75
CA VAL A 10 -6.91 13.95 -1.73
C VAL A 10 -7.39 13.48 -0.38
N GLU A 11 -8.60 12.93 -0.34
CA GLU A 11 -9.03 12.06 0.73
C GLU A 11 -7.92 11.02 0.83
N LYS A 12 -7.00 11.25 1.76
CA LYS A 12 -6.08 10.24 2.22
C LYS A 12 -7.00 9.15 2.74
N LYS A 13 -7.35 8.19 1.88
CA LYS A 13 -8.08 6.99 2.26
C LYS A 13 -7.33 6.49 3.47
N LYS A 14 -7.97 6.56 4.64
CA LYS A 14 -7.35 6.04 5.85
C LYS A 14 -6.96 4.61 5.54
N PRO A 15 -5.72 4.20 5.87
CA PRO A 15 -5.31 2.82 5.66
C PRO A 15 -6.37 1.92 6.31
N LEU A 16 -6.81 0.90 5.57
CA LEU A 16 -7.75 -0.07 6.13
C LEU A 16 -7.07 -0.68 7.35
N THR A 17 -7.81 -0.78 8.45
CA THR A 17 -7.34 -1.55 9.60
C THR A 17 -7.09 -2.98 9.14
N MET A 18 -6.04 -3.60 9.68
CA MET A 18 -5.61 -4.94 9.24
C MET A 18 -6.76 -5.96 9.28
N ASP A 19 -7.62 -5.86 10.29
CA ASP A 19 -8.79 -6.72 10.46
C ASP A 19 -9.78 -6.63 9.29
N ARG A 20 -10.01 -5.41 8.79
CA ARG A 20 -10.92 -5.15 7.67
C ARG A 20 -10.30 -5.58 6.34
N LEU A 21 -8.99 -5.37 6.16
CA LEU A 21 -8.26 -5.87 5.00
C LEU A 21 -8.36 -7.40 4.89
N LEU A 22 -8.26 -8.11 6.01
CA LEU A 22 -8.35 -9.57 6.04
C LEU A 22 -9.77 -10.08 5.77
N GLN A 23 -10.79 -9.33 6.17
CA GLN A 23 -12.19 -9.65 5.88
C GLN A 23 -12.53 -9.41 4.41
N ASP A 24 -12.11 -8.28 3.85
CA ASP A 24 -12.41 -7.91 2.47
C ASP A 24 -11.53 -8.66 1.44
N HIS A 25 -10.32 -9.06 1.85
CA HIS A 25 -9.34 -9.76 1.01
C HIS A 25 -8.70 -10.97 1.72
N PRO A 26 -9.47 -12.03 1.97
CA PRO A 26 -8.94 -13.25 2.59
C PRO A 26 -7.87 -13.93 1.72
N GLU A 27 -7.85 -13.65 0.42
CA GLU A 27 -6.88 -14.21 -0.52
C GLU A 27 -5.48 -13.59 -0.46
N LEU A 28 -5.28 -12.52 0.32
CA LEU A 28 -3.95 -11.91 0.47
C LEU A 28 -2.96 -12.89 1.12
N SER A 29 -1.83 -13.08 0.46
CA SER A 29 -0.67 -13.80 0.99
C SER A 29 -0.10 -13.09 2.22
N SER A 30 0.63 -13.84 3.07
CA SER A 30 1.41 -13.28 4.17
C SER A 30 2.36 -12.15 3.71
N VAL A 31 2.96 -12.32 2.52
CA VAL A 31 3.87 -11.33 1.91
C VAL A 31 3.15 -10.02 1.58
N GLU A 32 1.97 -10.11 0.95
CA GLU A 32 1.16 -8.94 0.61
C GLU A 32 0.68 -8.20 1.86
N ARG A 33 0.32 -8.95 2.92
CA ARG A 33 -0.09 -8.40 4.21
C ARG A 33 1.02 -7.59 4.88
N GLU A 34 2.24 -8.12 4.92
CA GLU A 34 3.38 -7.41 5.50
C GLU A 34 3.74 -6.15 4.71
N VAL A 35 3.78 -6.24 3.38
CA VAL A 35 4.06 -5.09 2.52
C VAL A 35 2.96 -4.03 2.66
N TYR A 36 1.69 -4.45 2.70
CA TYR A 36 0.58 -3.55 2.95
C TYR A 36 0.75 -2.83 4.27
N GLN A 37 1.07 -3.53 5.37
CA GLN A 37 1.29 -2.89 6.65
C GLN A 37 2.39 -1.83 6.60
N VAL A 38 3.53 -2.12 6.01
CA VAL A 38 4.65 -1.18 5.91
C VAL A 38 4.24 0.09 5.15
N VAL A 39 3.56 -0.06 4.01
CA VAL A 39 3.18 1.09 3.17
C VAL A 39 1.98 1.84 3.76
N ALA A 40 0.96 1.13 4.23
CA ALA A 40 -0.27 1.70 4.79
C ALA A 40 -0.02 2.46 6.10
N HIS A 41 0.93 2.02 6.93
CA HIS A 41 1.37 2.77 8.12
C HIS A 41 2.38 3.88 7.80
N GLY A 42 2.74 4.08 6.52
CA GLY A 42 3.67 5.11 6.10
C GLY A 42 5.13 4.85 6.51
N LEU A 43 5.48 3.60 6.82
CA LEU A 43 6.85 3.21 7.19
C LEU A 43 7.78 3.19 5.98
N ALA A 44 7.23 3.00 4.77
CA ALA A 44 7.93 3.13 3.50
C ALA A 44 6.99 3.68 2.41
N HIS A 45 7.56 4.36 1.42
CA HIS A 45 6.79 4.79 0.25
C HIS A 45 6.57 3.61 -0.69
N SER A 46 5.39 3.47 -1.29
CA SER A 46 5.06 2.39 -2.25
C SER A 46 6.00 2.28 -3.47
N ARG A 47 6.80 3.32 -3.75
CA ARG A 47 7.77 3.35 -4.86
C ARG A 47 9.17 2.95 -4.42
N ASP A 48 9.44 2.94 -3.12
CA ASP A 48 10.73 2.59 -2.55
C ASP A 48 10.76 1.10 -2.19
N ILE A 49 10.93 0.27 -3.22
CA ILE A 49 10.92 -1.19 -3.09
C ILE A 49 12.06 -1.68 -2.20
N ALA A 50 13.21 -1.01 -2.22
CA ALA A 50 14.36 -1.36 -1.39
C ALA A 50 14.10 -1.10 0.10
N GLU A 51 13.46 0.01 0.46
CA GLU A 51 13.03 0.27 1.84
C GLU A 51 11.96 -0.74 2.28
N ILE A 52 10.97 -1.02 1.44
CA ILE A 52 9.93 -2.02 1.73
C ILE A 52 10.57 -3.38 2.01
N ALA A 53 11.44 -3.87 1.12
CA ALA A 53 12.16 -5.13 1.25
C ALA A 53 12.98 -5.21 2.55
N ARG A 54 13.66 -4.12 2.92
CA ARG A 54 14.43 -4.04 4.17
C ARG A 54 13.54 -4.13 5.40
N ARG A 55 12.37 -3.48 5.38
CA ARG A 55 11.41 -3.44 6.50
C ARG A 55 10.68 -4.76 6.69
N THR A 56 10.35 -5.45 5.60
CA THR A 56 9.66 -6.75 5.62
C THR A 56 10.62 -7.94 5.65
N GLN A 57 11.93 -7.71 5.59
CA GLN A 57 12.95 -8.76 5.46
C GLN A 57 12.73 -9.69 4.24
N LEU A 58 12.09 -9.15 3.20
CA LEU A 58 11.85 -9.85 1.93
C LEU A 58 12.95 -9.52 0.92
N SER A 59 13.04 -10.33 -0.14
CA SER A 59 13.80 -9.91 -1.33
C SER A 59 13.12 -8.74 -2.05
N GLU A 60 13.90 -7.89 -2.73
CA GLU A 60 13.35 -6.80 -3.54
C GLU A 60 12.37 -7.30 -4.61
N LEU A 61 12.59 -8.50 -5.15
CA LEU A 61 11.67 -9.12 -6.09
C LEU A 61 10.31 -9.43 -5.44
N GLN A 62 10.30 -10.07 -4.26
CA GLN A 62 9.08 -10.38 -3.53
C GLN A 62 8.34 -9.10 -3.10
N ALA A 63 9.07 -8.11 -2.60
CA ALA A 63 8.52 -6.81 -2.25
C ALA A 63 7.91 -6.11 -3.48
N GLY A 64 8.61 -6.10 -4.61
CA GLY A 64 8.14 -5.50 -5.86
C GLY A 64 6.88 -6.18 -6.39
N VAL A 65 6.85 -7.51 -6.42
CA VAL A 65 5.66 -8.28 -6.84
C VAL A 65 4.48 -8.00 -5.90
N ALA A 66 4.70 -7.99 -4.58
CA ALA A 66 3.65 -7.72 -3.60
C ALA A 66 3.08 -6.29 -3.75
N VAL A 67 3.93 -5.28 -3.95
CA VAL A 67 3.47 -3.91 -4.24
C VAL A 67 2.63 -3.85 -5.51
N GLN A 68 3.04 -4.54 -6.58
CA GLN A 68 2.28 -4.60 -7.83
C GLN A 68 0.92 -5.28 -7.64
N LEU A 69 0.87 -6.39 -6.92
CA LEU A 69 -0.39 -7.10 -6.63
C LEU A 69 -1.34 -6.25 -5.79
N LEU A 70 -0.83 -5.58 -4.74
CA LEU A 70 -1.62 -4.68 -3.91
C LEU A 70 -2.14 -3.47 -4.70
N THR A 71 -1.32 -2.92 -5.61
CA THR A 71 -1.73 -1.83 -6.52
C THR A 71 -2.82 -2.30 -7.47
N TYR A 72 -2.69 -3.50 -8.06
CA TYR A 72 -3.70 -4.11 -8.93
C TYR A 72 -5.03 -4.34 -8.20
N LYS A 73 -4.97 -4.69 -6.90
CA LYS A 73 -6.13 -4.85 -6.02
C LYS A 73 -6.70 -3.51 -5.50
N ASN A 74 -6.16 -2.35 -5.91
CA ASN A 74 -6.51 -1.00 -5.43
C ASN A 74 -6.38 -0.81 -3.91
N LEU A 75 -5.39 -1.48 -3.30
CA LEU A 75 -5.11 -1.40 -1.87
C LEU A 75 -4.03 -0.36 -1.53
N LEU A 76 -3.16 -0.02 -2.47
CA LEU A 76 -2.12 1.02 -2.37
C LEU A 76 -2.33 2.09 -3.44
#